data_AF-A0A3N5QS60-F1
#
_entry.id   AF-A0A3N5QS60-F1
#
_cell.length_a   1.000
_cell.length_b   1.000
_cell.length_c   1.000
_cell.angle_alpha   90.00
_cell.angle_beta   90.00
_cell.angle_gamma   90.00
#
_symmetry.space_group_name_H-M   'P 1'
#
loop_
_entity.id
_entity.type
_entity.pdbx_description
1 polymer ?
#
loop_
_entity_poly.entity_id
_entity_poly.type
_entity_poly.pdbx_seq_one_letter_code
_entity_poly.pdbx_strand_id
1 'polypeptide(L)'
;MMSMPGRITGLLNLAFDDASDRYLHDLLLGHPPGTSTAWDEIERSAAQETANIVGCAYLNALSRSFHDAAATHEVLPTPPHFTHDYPQSLLQFALMNQAAAADVVFLTETQFHIDGSPVNWNLLFIPDSDCVATLEGLLCFEKD
;
A
#
# COMPACT_ATOMS: atom_id res chain seq x y z
N MET A 1 -4.12 3.69 -3.84
CA MET A 1 -3.94 2.33 -4.41
C MET A 1 -2.93 2.38 -5.53
N MET A 2 -1.96 1.47 -5.55
CA MET A 2 -0.97 1.34 -6.61
C MET A 2 -0.99 -0.10 -7.13
N SER A 3 -0.91 -0.27 -8.45
CA SER A 3 -0.76 -1.59 -9.06
C SER A 3 0.71 -1.85 -9.34
N MET A 4 1.14 -3.11 -9.29
CA MET A 4 2.52 -3.49 -9.64
C MET A 4 2.48 -4.28 -10.95
N PRO A 5 2.73 -3.64 -12.10
CA PRO A 5 2.87 -4.33 -13.36
C PRO A 5 4.31 -4.84 -13.51
N GLY A 6 4.52 -6.15 -13.59
CA GLY A 6 5.87 -6.69 -13.78
C GLY A 6 6.00 -8.12 -13.30
N ARG A 7 7.20 -8.46 -12.80
CA ARG A 7 7.49 -9.78 -12.23
C ARG A 7 6.84 -9.98 -10.85
N ILE A 8 6.74 -8.90 -10.08
CA ILE A 8 5.96 -8.85 -8.84
C ILE A 8 4.64 -8.18 -9.19
N THR A 9 3.54 -8.93 -9.17
CA THR A 9 2.21 -8.42 -9.51
C THR A 9 1.29 -8.36 -8.32
N GLY A 10 0.35 -7.42 -8.37
CA GLY A 10 -0.67 -7.24 -7.34
C GLY A 10 -0.93 -5.77 -7.02
N LEU A 11 -1.41 -5.52 -5.81
CA LEU A 11 -1.80 -4.21 -5.32
C LEU A 11 -1.01 -3.82 -4.07
N LEU A 12 -0.74 -2.51 -3.97
CA LEU A 12 -0.19 -1.88 -2.78
C LEU A 12 -1.12 -0.72 -2.38
N ASN A 13 -1.74 -0.83 -1.21
CA ASN A 13 -2.76 0.11 -0.74
C ASN A 13 -2.31 0.75 0.57
N LEU A 14 -2.12 2.06 0.57
CA LEU A 14 -2.09 2.83 1.80
C LEU A 14 -3.53 3.21 2.16
N ALA A 15 -4.01 2.69 3.28
CA ALA A 15 -5.38 2.82 3.75
C ALA A 15 -5.43 3.52 5.11
N PHE A 16 -6.54 4.22 5.34
CA PHE A 16 -6.81 5.04 6.52
C PHE A 16 -8.25 4.80 6.95
N ASP A 17 -8.55 4.96 8.24
CA ASP A 17 -9.94 4.94 8.71
C ASP A 17 -10.57 6.34 8.67
N ASP A 18 -11.90 6.40 8.63
CA ASP A 18 -12.65 7.66 8.60
C ASP A 18 -12.36 8.55 9.83
N ALA A 19 -11.97 7.94 10.95
CA ALA A 19 -11.56 8.68 12.14
C ALA A 19 -10.23 9.43 11.92
N SER A 20 -9.33 8.85 11.12
CA SER A 20 -8.05 9.43 10.73
C SER A 20 -8.19 10.46 9.62
N ASP A 21 -9.23 10.41 8.77
CA ASP A 21 -9.35 11.26 7.59
C ASP A 21 -9.09 12.74 7.87
N ARG A 22 -9.83 13.35 8.81
CA ARG A 22 -9.67 14.78 9.16
C ARG A 22 -8.25 15.12 9.59
N TYR A 23 -7.68 14.29 10.46
CA TYR A 23 -6.34 14.50 10.99
C TYR A 23 -5.25 14.23 9.95
N LEU A 24 -5.49 13.31 9.02
CA LEU A 24 -4.59 12.99 7.94
C LEU A 24 -4.46 14.18 6.98
N HIS A 25 -5.58 14.77 6.58
CA HIS A 25 -5.56 15.99 5.76
C HIS A 25 -4.77 17.11 6.43
N ASP A 26 -5.12 17.41 7.68
CA ASP A 26 -4.50 18.50 8.42
C ASP A 26 -3.00 18.25 8.58
N LEU A 27 -2.61 17.00 8.87
CA LEU A 27 -1.20 16.61 8.97
C LEU A 27 -0.45 16.78 7.65
N LEU A 28 -1.03 16.31 6.54
CA LEU A 28 -0.38 16.37 5.22
C LEU A 28 -0.21 17.80 4.71
N LEU A 29 -1.11 18.71 5.10
CA LEU A 29 -1.08 20.11 4.69
C LEU A 29 -0.47 21.04 5.77
N GLY A 30 -0.11 20.51 6.93
CA GLY A 30 0.42 21.29 8.05
C GLY A 30 -0.61 22.23 8.68
N HIS A 31 -1.89 21.89 8.62
CA HIS A 31 -2.97 22.64 9.25
C HIS A 31 -3.17 22.22 10.71
N PRO A 32 -3.82 23.07 11.55
CA PRO A 32 -4.23 22.66 12.88
C PRO A 32 -5.19 21.46 12.84
N PRO A 33 -5.13 20.52 13.80
CA PRO A 33 -6.01 19.36 13.81
C PRO A 33 -7.50 19.72 13.87
N GLY A 34 -8.31 19.06 13.03
CA GLY A 34 -9.76 19.23 12.93
C GLY A 34 -10.21 20.38 12.03
N THR A 35 -9.33 20.98 11.23
CA THR A 35 -9.68 22.14 10.40
C THR A 35 -10.11 21.79 8.98
N SER A 36 -9.60 20.70 8.43
CA SER A 36 -9.98 20.22 7.10
C SER A 36 -11.36 19.54 7.10
N THR A 37 -12.10 19.76 6.01
CA THR A 37 -13.49 19.31 5.88
C THR A 37 -13.76 18.39 4.69
N ALA A 38 -12.86 18.31 3.70
CA ALA A 38 -13.08 17.55 2.47
C ALA A 38 -11.77 17.07 1.81
N TRP A 39 -11.87 15.98 1.04
CA TRP A 39 -10.85 15.54 0.08
C TRP A 39 -11.00 16.32 -1.24
N ASP A 40 -10.52 17.56 -1.27
CA ASP A 40 -10.41 18.33 -2.50
C ASP A 40 -9.11 17.97 -3.25
N GLU A 41 -8.79 18.68 -4.33
CA GLU A 41 -7.69 18.35 -5.22
C GLU A 41 -6.32 18.32 -4.50
N ILE A 42 -6.08 19.28 -3.60
CA ILE A 42 -4.81 19.42 -2.90
C ILE A 42 -4.62 18.30 -1.89
N GLU A 43 -5.66 17.99 -1.11
CA GLU A 43 -5.65 16.93 -0.12
C GLU A 43 -5.41 15.58 -0.79
N ARG A 44 -6.13 15.30 -1.89
CA ARG A 44 -5.97 14.05 -2.66
C ARG A 44 -4.55 13.93 -3.20
N SER A 45 -4.01 15.01 -3.75
CA SER A 45 -2.64 15.06 -4.26
C SER A 45 -1.61 14.78 -3.15
N ALA A 46 -1.77 15.38 -1.97
CA ALA A 46 -0.88 15.14 -0.84
C ALA A 46 -0.94 13.68 -0.34
N ALA A 47 -2.14 13.08 -0.29
CA ALA A 47 -2.30 11.67 0.06
C ALA A 47 -1.70 10.74 -1.00
N GLN A 48 -1.88 11.06 -2.29
CA GLN A 48 -1.25 10.33 -3.39
C GLN A 48 0.28 10.40 -3.31
N GLU A 49 0.86 11.57 -3.07
CA GLU A 49 2.31 11.71 -2.91
C GLU A 49 2.83 10.92 -1.70
N THR A 50 2.10 10.96 -0.58
CA THR A 50 2.43 10.16 0.60
C THR A 50 2.39 8.66 0.30
N ALA A 51 1.35 8.19 -0.39
CA ALA A 51 1.25 6.80 -0.83
C ALA A 51 2.40 6.41 -1.77
N ASN A 52 2.81 7.32 -2.67
CA ASN A 52 3.94 7.10 -3.57
C ASN A 52 5.25 6.96 -2.79
N ILE A 53 5.52 7.85 -1.83
CA ILE A 53 6.74 7.82 -1.00
C ILE A 53 6.79 6.52 -0.18
N VAL A 54 5.73 6.24 0.60
CA VAL A 54 5.68 5.06 1.47
C VAL A 54 5.69 3.77 0.65
N GLY A 55 4.92 3.72 -0.43
CA GLY A 55 4.84 2.56 -1.31
C GLY A 55 6.16 2.26 -2.01
N CYS A 56 6.81 3.28 -2.58
CA CYS A 56 8.14 3.11 -3.18
C CYS A 56 9.18 2.69 -2.13
N ALA A 57 9.15 3.26 -0.93
CA ALA A 57 10.06 2.87 0.15
C ALA A 57 9.90 1.38 0.53
N TYR A 58 8.66 0.91 0.65
CA TYR A 58 8.35 -0.50 0.91
C TYR A 58 8.85 -1.41 -0.22
N LEU A 59 8.52 -1.11 -1.47
CA LEU A 59 8.91 -1.93 -2.62
C LEU A 59 10.43 -1.96 -2.83
N ASN A 60 11.10 -0.84 -2.58
CA ASN A 60 12.57 -0.78 -2.59
C ASN A 60 13.19 -1.63 -1.47
N ALA A 61 12.54 -1.73 -0.30
CA ALA A 61 13.01 -2.60 0.77
C ALA A 61 12.77 -4.08 0.45
N LEU A 62 11.60 -4.40 -0.09
CA LEU A 62 11.28 -5.74 -0.57
C LEU A 62 12.28 -6.19 -1.64
N SER A 63 12.55 -5.33 -2.63
CA SER A 63 13.44 -5.67 -3.74
C SER A 63 14.89 -5.94 -3.30
N ARG A 64 15.37 -5.24 -2.27
CA ARG A 64 16.69 -5.50 -1.65
C ARG A 64 16.78 -6.86 -0.96
N SER A 65 15.65 -7.50 -0.66
CA SER A 65 15.61 -8.83 -0.04
C SER A 65 15.65 -9.96 -1.07
N PHE A 66 15.68 -9.63 -2.37
CA PHE A 66 15.76 -10.60 -3.46
C PHE A 66 17.21 -11.05 -3.70
N HIS A 67 17.40 -12.34 -3.96
CA HIS A 67 18.72 -12.90 -4.29
C HIS A 67 19.20 -12.55 -5.71
N ASP A 68 18.27 -12.22 -6.61
CA ASP A 68 18.51 -11.89 -8.02
C ASP A 68 18.59 -10.36 -8.20
N ALA A 69 19.79 -9.85 -8.50
CA ALA A 69 20.04 -8.42 -8.71
C ALA A 69 19.29 -7.84 -9.93
N ALA A 70 18.90 -8.68 -10.89
CA ALA A 70 18.08 -8.24 -12.02
C ALA A 70 16.62 -8.01 -11.58
N ALA A 71 16.10 -8.83 -10.65
CA ALA A 71 14.76 -8.69 -10.09
C ALA A 71 14.58 -7.41 -9.27
N THR A 72 15.67 -6.83 -8.76
CA THR A 72 15.66 -5.64 -7.90
C THR A 72 15.14 -4.39 -8.62
N HIS A 73 15.39 -4.28 -9.93
CA HIS A 73 15.03 -3.11 -10.74
C HIS A 73 13.62 -3.18 -11.34
N GLU A 74 12.91 -4.30 -11.17
CA GLU A 74 11.62 -4.57 -11.83
C GLU A 74 10.40 -4.26 -10.95
N VAL A 75 10.59 -3.88 -9.69
CA VAL A 75 9.49 -3.59 -8.77
C VAL A 75 9.13 -2.11 -8.82
N LEU A 76 8.50 -1.70 -9.93
CA LEU A 76 8.03 -0.33 -10.13
C LEU A 76 6.50 -0.30 -10.10
N PRO A 77 5.88 0.37 -9.10
CA PRO A 77 4.43 0.48 -9.06
C PRO A 77 3.93 1.56 -10.03
N THR A 78 2.64 1.50 -10.37
CA THR A 78 1.94 2.61 -11.02
C THR A 78 1.80 3.80 -10.05
N PRO A 79 1.62 5.03 -10.55
CA PRO A 79 1.22 6.15 -9.71
C PRO A 79 -0.03 5.79 -8.88
N PRO A 80 -0.13 6.30 -7.64
CA PRO A 80 -1.25 5.97 -6.77
C PRO A 80 -2.53 6.63 -7.25
N HIS A 81 -3.61 5.85 -7.29
CA HIS A 81 -4.98 6.33 -7.44
C HIS A 81 -5.62 6.54 -6.06
N PHE A 82 -6.25 7.70 -5.86
CA PHE A 82 -7.03 7.99 -4.66
C PHE A 82 -8.45 7.46 -4.81
N THR A 83 -8.90 6.66 -3.84
CA THR A 83 -10.28 6.16 -3.78
C THR A 83 -10.79 6.33 -2.36
N HIS A 84 -11.98 6.89 -2.21
CA HIS A 84 -12.67 7.03 -0.92
C HIS A 84 -14.05 6.36 -1.09
N ASP A 85 -14.20 5.20 -0.46
CA ASP A 85 -15.38 4.32 -0.58
C ASP A 85 -15.47 3.43 0.68
N TYR A 86 -16.54 2.66 0.81
CA TYR A 86 -16.74 1.74 1.92
C TYR A 86 -15.58 0.74 2.05
N PRO A 87 -15.02 0.53 3.26
CA PRO A 87 -13.90 -0.37 3.46
C PRO A 87 -14.13 -1.78 2.92
N GLN A 88 -15.36 -2.29 3.00
CA GLN A 88 -15.76 -3.60 2.47
C GLN A 88 -15.62 -3.66 0.94
N SER A 89 -16.04 -2.61 0.23
CA SER A 89 -15.93 -2.52 -1.23
C SER A 89 -14.46 -2.48 -1.65
N LEU A 90 -13.64 -1.70 -0.95
CA LEU A 90 -12.20 -1.59 -1.22
C LEU A 90 -11.48 -2.92 -0.97
N LEU A 91 -11.78 -3.60 0.14
CA LEU A 91 -11.19 -4.90 0.44
C LEU A 91 -11.64 -5.97 -0.55
N GLN A 92 -12.93 -6.02 -0.88
CA GLN A 92 -13.46 -6.94 -1.88
C GLN A 92 -12.77 -6.75 -3.23
N PHE A 93 -12.64 -5.51 -3.69
CA PHE A 93 -11.91 -5.20 -4.93
C PHE A 93 -10.46 -5.66 -4.84
N ALA A 94 -9.79 -5.36 -3.74
CA ALA A 94 -8.37 -5.67 -3.56
C ALA A 94 -8.08 -7.17 -3.56
N LEU A 95 -8.96 -7.98 -2.99
CA LEU A 95 -8.76 -9.43 -2.85
C LEU A 95 -9.38 -10.24 -4.00
N MET A 96 -10.20 -9.62 -4.86
CA MET A 96 -10.99 -10.31 -5.90
C MET A 96 -10.12 -11.22 -6.78
N ASN A 97 -8.97 -10.73 -7.24
CA ASN A 97 -8.07 -11.50 -8.11
C ASN A 97 -7.61 -12.80 -7.43
N GLN A 98 -7.18 -12.71 -6.18
CA GLN A 98 -6.72 -13.88 -5.44
C GLN A 98 -7.86 -14.83 -5.12
N ALA A 99 -8.98 -14.30 -4.62
CA ALA A 99 -10.15 -15.09 -4.25
C ALA A 99 -10.80 -15.82 -5.43
N ALA A 100 -10.63 -15.32 -6.65
CA ALA A 100 -11.10 -16.00 -7.87
C ALA A 100 -10.19 -17.15 -8.30
N ALA A 101 -8.92 -17.13 -7.93
CA ALA A 101 -7.89 -18.06 -8.40
C ALA A 101 -7.40 -19.06 -7.33
N ALA A 102 -7.63 -18.79 -6.05
CA ALA A 102 -7.11 -19.57 -4.93
C ALA A 102 -8.09 -19.64 -3.74
N ASP A 103 -8.02 -20.73 -2.99
CA ASP A 103 -8.80 -20.93 -1.74
C ASP A 103 -8.23 -20.16 -0.54
N VAL A 104 -6.98 -19.70 -0.65
CA VAL A 104 -6.26 -18.93 0.37
C VAL A 104 -5.73 -17.64 -0.26
N VAL A 105 -5.89 -16.54 0.47
CA VAL A 105 -5.44 -15.22 0.07
C VAL A 105 -4.21 -14.83 0.90
N PHE A 106 -3.19 -14.28 0.25
CA PHE A 106 -2.02 -13.72 0.89
C PHE A 106 -2.14 -12.19 0.96
N LEU A 107 -1.91 -11.64 2.15
CA LEU A 107 -1.92 -10.22 2.45
C LEU A 107 -0.84 -9.96 3.51
N THR A 108 -0.07 -8.88 3.34
CA THR A 108 0.70 -8.32 4.45
C THR A 108 0.12 -6.97 4.86
N GLU A 109 0.21 -6.69 6.15
CA GLU A 109 -0.20 -5.43 6.76
C GLU A 109 0.99 -4.82 7.48
N THR A 110 1.28 -3.56 7.18
CA THR A 110 2.23 -2.75 7.94
C THR A 110 1.48 -1.56 8.52
N GLN A 111 1.45 -1.47 9.86
CA GLN A 111 0.77 -0.40 10.57
C GLN A 111 1.75 0.73 10.90
N PHE A 112 1.38 1.96 10.57
CA PHE A 112 2.12 3.16 10.94
C PHE A 112 1.36 3.94 12.00
N HIS A 113 2.10 4.36 13.02
CA HIS A 113 1.60 5.18 14.11
C HIS A 113 2.42 6.46 14.16
N ILE A 114 1.76 7.58 14.37
CA ILE A 114 2.40 8.88 14.54
C ILE A 114 2.20 9.31 15.98
N ASP A 115 3.30 9.47 16.71
CA ASP A 115 3.27 9.85 18.12
C ASP A 115 2.48 11.15 18.33
N GLY A 116 1.51 11.10 19.24
CA GLY A 116 0.65 12.24 19.55
C GLY A 116 -0.43 12.55 18.51
N SER A 117 -0.61 11.69 17.50
CA SER A 117 -1.67 11.81 16.49
C SER A 117 -2.63 10.62 16.58
N PRO A 118 -3.95 10.82 16.41
CA PRO A 118 -4.91 9.71 16.35
C PRO A 118 -4.90 8.96 15.02
N VAL A 119 -3.96 9.31 14.13
CA VAL A 119 -3.89 8.81 12.76
C VAL A 119 -3.25 7.43 12.70
N ASN A 120 -3.99 6.45 12.17
CA ASN A 120 -3.53 5.08 11.95
C ASN A 120 -3.49 4.77 10.45
N TRP A 121 -2.32 4.40 9.92
CA TRP A 121 -2.20 4.01 8.52
C TRP A 121 -1.87 2.54 8.39
N ASN A 122 -2.49 1.89 7.41
CA ASN A 122 -2.18 0.52 7.06
C ASN A 122 -1.68 0.48 5.62
N LEU A 123 -0.44 0.05 5.43
CA LEU A 123 0.05 -0.34 4.12
C LEU A 123 -0.24 -1.82 3.92
N LEU A 124 -1.11 -2.10 2.96
CA LEU A 124 -1.54 -3.43 2.59
C LEU A 124 -0.84 -3.82 1.28
N PHE A 125 -0.02 -4.87 1.33
CA PHE A 125 0.55 -5.48 0.13
C PHE A 125 -0.18 -6.78 -0.17
N ILE A 126 -0.75 -6.83 -1.37
CA ILE A 126 -1.69 -7.85 -1.83
C ILE A 126 -1.16 -8.37 -3.18
N PRO A 127 -0.21 -9.31 -3.19
CA PRO A 127 0.29 -9.90 -4.43
C PRO A 127 -0.83 -10.68 -5.13
N ASP A 128 -0.78 -10.80 -6.47
CA ASP A 128 -1.66 -11.76 -7.15
C ASP A 128 -1.27 -13.20 -6.79
N SER A 129 -2.17 -14.17 -6.95
CA SER A 129 -1.93 -15.56 -6.54
C SER A 129 -0.66 -16.16 -7.15
N ASP A 130 -0.41 -15.92 -8.44
CA ASP A 130 0.80 -16.43 -9.13
C ASP A 130 2.09 -15.73 -8.62
N CYS A 131 1.96 -14.49 -8.13
CA CYS A 131 3.08 -13.74 -7.58
C CYS A 131 3.51 -14.29 -6.21
N VAL A 132 2.61 -14.90 -5.43
CA VAL A 132 2.96 -15.49 -4.12
C VAL A 132 4.03 -16.56 -4.29
N ALA A 133 3.83 -17.51 -5.21
CA ALA A 133 4.82 -18.54 -5.52
C ALA A 133 6.13 -17.94 -6.06
N THR A 134 6.03 -16.87 -6.85
CA THR A 134 7.20 -16.16 -7.38
C THR A 134 8.03 -15.50 -6.26
N LEU A 135 7.37 -14.92 -5.25
CA LEU A 135 8.02 -14.31 -4.09
C LEU A 135 8.79 -15.35 -3.26
N GLU A 136 8.23 -16.53 -3.02
CA GLU A 136 8.92 -17.62 -2.31
C GLU A 136 10.25 -17.98 -2.96
N GLY A 137 10.28 -18.02 -4.30
CA GLY A 137 11.52 -18.31 -5.04
C GLY A 137 12.51 -17.15 -5.06
N LEU A 138 12.05 -15.91 -4.92
CA LEU A 138 12.87 -14.69 -5.01
C LEU A 138 13.51 -14.28 -3.67
N LEU A 139 12.83 -14.51 -2.56
CA LEU A 139 13.28 -14.06 -1.25
C LEU A 139 14.50 -14.84 -0.77
N CYS A 140 15.52 -14.12 -0.29
CA CYS A 140 16.59 -14.70 0.51
C CYS A 140 16.05 -15.07 1.89
N PHE A 141 15.83 -16.36 2.15
CA PHE A 141 15.75 -16.84 3.52
C PHE A 141 17.15 -17.29 3.94
N GLU A 142 17.76 -16.60 4.90
CA GLU A 142 18.89 -17.17 5.62
C GLU A 142 18.39 -18.49 6.24
N LYS A 143 18.94 -19.61 5.77
CA LYS A 143 18.78 -20.88 6.47
C LYS A 143 19.65 -20.80 7.72
N ASP A 144 19.02 -20.53 8.86
CA ASP A 144 19.57 -20.89 10.17
C ASP A 144 19.83 -22.41 10.25
#